data_AF-A0A915Q6A6-F1
#
_entry.id   AF-A0A915Q6A6-F1
#
_cell.length_a   1.000
_cell.length_b   1.000
_cell.length_c   1.000
_cell.angle_alpha   90.00
_cell.angle_beta   90.00
_cell.angle_gamma   90.00
#
_symmetry.space_group_name_H-M   'P 1'
#
loop_
_entity.id
_entity.type
_entity.pdbx_description
1 polymer ?
#
loop_
_entity_poly.entity_id
_entity_poly.type
_entity_poly.pdbx_seq_one_letter_code
_entity_poly.pdbx_strand_id
1 'polypeptide(L)'
;MGIDEHSGIVNNEVRVQIDKLTIYGGRNLINPINNCTFTLHRGKCDKLPIEANETIAWNTRICFQWYCNIDEHAIRVESCWVGSKYNPVYLINSNGCSAEAAMISTPRYDHKMQKALSLGWLTVRKVGYAYLRLKCNIQLCHVCDEQCTLITVKSVFFFFRFFGI
;
A
#
# COMPACT_ATOMS: atom_id res chain seq x y z
N MET A 1 -26.99 5.91 32.99
CA MET A 1 -27.36 5.53 31.60
C MET A 1 -26.41 6.30 30.70
N GLY A 2 -25.43 5.64 30.05
CA GLY A 2 -24.47 6.34 29.20
C GLY A 2 -23.07 5.72 29.18
N ILE A 3 -22.93 4.52 28.62
CA ILE A 3 -21.62 3.96 28.24
C ILE A 3 -21.79 3.10 26.96
N ASP A 4 -22.49 3.57 25.92
CA ASP A 4 -22.70 2.73 24.71
C ASP A 4 -22.55 3.45 23.37
N GLU A 5 -22.25 4.75 23.34
CA GLU A 5 -22.09 5.46 22.05
C GLU A 5 -20.67 5.37 21.46
N HIS A 6 -19.67 5.01 22.26
CA HIS A 6 -18.28 4.92 21.79
C HIS A 6 -17.91 3.55 21.21
N SER A 7 -18.71 2.51 21.46
CA SER A 7 -18.48 1.15 20.98
C SER A 7 -18.96 0.93 19.53
N GLY A 8 -20.02 1.63 19.11
CA GLY A 8 -20.57 1.54 17.75
C GLY A 8 -19.65 2.11 16.64
N ILE A 9 -18.72 2.99 16.99
CA ILE A 9 -17.75 3.58 16.06
C ILE A 9 -16.58 2.62 15.79
N VAL A 10 -16.20 1.83 16.79
CA VAL A 10 -15.06 0.89 16.73
C VAL A 10 -15.41 -0.39 15.95
N ASN A 11 -16.68 -0.82 16.02
CA ASN A 11 -17.17 -2.03 15.34
C ASN A 11 -17.71 -1.79 13.93
N ASN A 12 -17.54 -0.58 13.39
CA ASN A 12 -18.04 -0.29 12.06
C ASN A 12 -17.11 -0.92 11.03
N GLU A 13 -17.53 -1.99 10.38
CA GLU A 13 -16.70 -2.65 9.37
C GLU A 13 -16.96 -2.05 7.99
N VAL A 14 -15.92 -1.95 7.17
CA VAL A 14 -16.03 -1.38 5.81
C VAL A 14 -15.55 -2.37 4.77
N ARG A 15 -16.27 -2.44 3.64
CA ARG A 15 -15.83 -3.22 2.48
C ARG A 15 -14.70 -2.48 1.78
N VAL A 16 -13.65 -3.21 1.39
CA VAL A 16 -12.54 -2.64 0.63
C VAL A 16 -12.62 -3.13 -0.81
N GLN A 17 -12.65 -2.20 -1.74
CA GLN A 17 -12.58 -2.44 -3.17
C GLN A 17 -11.19 -2.08 -3.65
N ILE A 18 -10.44 -3.08 -4.11
CA ILE A 18 -9.11 -2.88 -4.69
C ILE A 18 -9.26 -2.64 -6.19
N ASP A 19 -8.90 -1.44 -6.64
CA ASP A 19 -8.86 -1.11 -8.06
C ASP A 19 -7.62 -1.74 -8.72
N LYS A 20 -7.68 -1.96 -10.04
CA LYS A 20 -6.54 -2.48 -10.80
C LYS A 20 -5.32 -1.57 -10.65
N LEU A 21 -4.15 -2.20 -10.48
CA LEU A 21 -2.86 -1.51 -10.47
C LEU A 21 -2.68 -0.71 -11.76
N THR A 22 -2.12 0.49 -11.62
CA THR A 22 -1.61 1.25 -12.77
C THR A 22 -0.11 1.05 -12.83
N ILE A 23 0.40 0.60 -13.97
CA ILE A 23 1.82 0.30 -14.15
C ILE A 23 2.44 1.30 -15.12
N TYR A 24 3.54 1.90 -14.70
CA TYR A 24 4.38 2.76 -15.52
C TYR A 24 5.73 2.07 -15.81
N GLY A 25 6.41 2.49 -16.88
CA GLY A 25 7.69 1.90 -17.27
C GLY A 25 7.53 0.53 -17.96
N GLY A 26 8.54 -0.34 -17.83
CA GLY A 26 8.52 -1.66 -18.47
C GLY A 26 8.57 -1.61 -20.00
N ARG A 27 9.47 -0.77 -20.56
CA ARG A 27 9.66 -0.68 -22.01
C ARG A 27 9.90 -2.09 -22.56
N ASN A 28 9.15 -2.46 -23.60
CA ASN A 28 9.17 -3.78 -24.26
C ASN A 28 8.45 -4.94 -23.54
N LEU A 29 7.78 -4.70 -22.42
CA LEU A 29 6.91 -5.71 -21.80
C LEU A 29 5.51 -5.71 -22.43
N ILE A 30 5.02 -6.89 -22.81
CA ILE A 30 3.66 -7.07 -23.29
C ILE A 30 2.74 -7.29 -22.08
N ASN A 31 1.82 -6.36 -21.82
CA ASN A 31 0.82 -6.44 -20.74
C ASN A 31 1.40 -6.80 -19.35
N PRO A 32 2.35 -6.02 -18.81
CA PRO A 32 2.98 -6.31 -17.52
C PRO A 32 1.99 -6.42 -16.35
N ILE A 33 0.81 -5.81 -16.49
CA ILE A 33 -0.27 -5.85 -15.49
C ILE A 33 -0.74 -7.26 -15.15
N ASN A 34 -0.69 -8.20 -16.09
CA ASN A 34 -1.15 -9.57 -15.85
C ASN A 34 -0.22 -10.35 -14.91
N ASN A 35 1.04 -9.93 -14.83
CA ASN A 35 2.05 -10.54 -13.96
C ASN A 35 2.17 -9.84 -12.62
N CYS A 36 1.36 -8.80 -12.37
CA CYS A 36 1.40 -7.99 -11.18
C CYS A 36 0.11 -8.14 -10.37
N THR A 37 0.27 -8.32 -9.07
CA THR A 37 -0.81 -8.50 -8.11
C THR A 37 -0.66 -7.52 -6.95
N PHE A 38 -1.80 -7.09 -6.43
CA PHE A 38 -1.87 -6.29 -5.23
C PHE A 38 -2.93 -6.87 -4.29
N THR A 39 -2.50 -7.29 -3.11
CA THR A 39 -3.32 -7.99 -2.14
C THR A 39 -3.22 -7.33 -0.76
N LEU A 40 -4.29 -7.46 0.01
CA LEU A 40 -4.36 -7.02 1.40
C LEU A 40 -4.48 -8.23 2.30
N HIS A 41 -3.83 -8.22 3.46
CA HIS A 41 -3.83 -9.35 4.40
C HIS A 41 -4.07 -8.85 5.81
N ARG A 42 -4.84 -9.60 6.63
CA ARG A 42 -5.10 -9.20 8.02
C ARG A 42 -3.88 -9.45 8.91
N GLY A 43 -3.33 -8.39 9.48
CA GLY A 43 -2.23 -8.40 10.42
C GLY A 43 -0.86 -8.58 9.74
N LYS A 44 -0.60 -9.77 9.19
CA LYS A 44 0.68 -10.14 8.56
C LYS A 44 0.48 -10.54 7.10
N CYS A 45 1.52 -10.33 6.29
CA CYS A 45 1.49 -10.57 4.83
C CYS A 45 1.43 -12.06 4.44
N ASP A 46 1.82 -12.96 5.36
CA ASP A 46 1.79 -14.40 5.12
C ASP A 46 0.39 -15.02 5.29
N LYS A 47 -0.57 -14.25 5.80
CA LYS A 47 -1.96 -14.71 5.94
C LYS A 47 -2.66 -14.76 4.59
N LEU A 48 -3.85 -15.33 4.54
CA LEU A 48 -4.68 -15.31 3.34
C LEU A 48 -5.03 -13.87 2.92
N PRO A 49 -5.10 -13.60 1.61
CA PRO A 49 -5.54 -12.31 1.09
C PRO A 49 -7.02 -12.09 1.42
N ILE A 50 -7.37 -10.83 1.69
CA ILE A 50 -8.75 -10.40 1.96
C ILE A 50 -9.51 -10.41 0.64
N GLU A 51 -10.64 -11.11 0.61
CA GLU A 51 -11.47 -11.22 -0.58
C GLU A 51 -12.36 -9.98 -0.77
N ALA A 52 -12.85 -9.76 -2.00
CA ALA A 52 -13.61 -8.56 -2.36
C ALA A 52 -14.92 -8.35 -1.56
N ASN A 53 -15.47 -9.42 -0.98
CA ASN A 53 -16.72 -9.37 -0.22
C ASN A 53 -16.49 -9.23 1.29
N GLU A 54 -15.26 -9.35 1.76
CA GLU A 54 -14.93 -9.24 3.17
C GLU A 54 -14.91 -7.78 3.65
N THR A 55 -15.20 -7.62 4.94
CA THR A 55 -15.21 -6.34 5.63
C THR A 55 -14.01 -6.22 6.57
N ILE A 56 -13.47 -5.02 6.69
CA ILE A 56 -12.31 -4.73 7.54
C ILE A 56 -12.78 -3.78 8.65
N ALA A 57 -12.53 -4.16 9.90
CA ALA A 57 -12.74 -3.25 11.03
C ALA A 57 -11.62 -2.21 11.09
N TRP A 58 -11.94 -0.98 11.50
CA TRP A 58 -10.99 0.14 11.54
C TRP A 58 -9.74 -0.12 12.39
N ASN A 59 -9.89 -0.91 13.45
CA ASN A 59 -8.82 -1.33 14.34
C ASN A 59 -8.07 -2.58 13.85
N THR A 60 -8.25 -2.98 12.59
CA THR A 60 -7.52 -4.11 12.01
C THR A 60 -6.25 -3.58 11.35
N ARG A 61 -5.11 -4.10 11.80
CA ARG A 61 -3.83 -3.88 11.11
C ARG A 61 -3.85 -4.64 9.78
N ILE A 62 -3.44 -4.01 8.70
CA ILE A 62 -3.44 -4.58 7.35
C ILE A 62 -2.01 -4.61 6.81
N CYS A 63 -1.64 -5.74 6.21
CA CYS A 63 -0.49 -5.80 5.33
C CYS A 63 -0.92 -5.56 3.88
N PHE A 64 -0.24 -4.63 3.25
CA PHE A 64 -0.31 -4.31 1.83
C PHE A 64 0.84 -5.03 1.13
N GLN A 65 0.52 -5.88 0.16
CA GLN A 65 1.51 -6.64 -0.59
C GLN A 65 1.38 -6.35 -2.08
N TRP A 66 2.43 -5.78 -2.67
CA TRP A 66 2.61 -5.66 -4.11
C TRP A 66 3.58 -6.72 -4.57
N TYR A 67 3.26 -7.40 -5.65
CA TYR A 67 4.12 -8.45 -6.20
C TYR A 67 4.00 -8.46 -7.71
N CYS A 68 5.14 -8.49 -8.42
CA CYS A 68 5.19 -8.70 -9.86
C CYS A 68 6.18 -9.81 -10.20
N ASN A 69 5.72 -10.81 -10.93
CA ASN A 69 6.57 -11.89 -11.42
C ASN A 69 7.05 -11.56 -12.85
N ILE A 70 8.01 -10.65 -12.95
CA ILE A 70 8.59 -10.23 -14.23
C ILE A 70 10.10 -10.35 -14.11
N ASP A 71 10.70 -11.16 -14.97
CA ASP A 71 12.14 -11.38 -14.97
C ASP A 71 12.89 -10.10 -15.32
N GLU A 72 14.05 -9.90 -14.69
CA GLU A 72 14.94 -8.75 -14.93
C GLU A 72 14.30 -7.37 -14.69
N HIS A 73 13.15 -7.32 -14.01
CA HIS A 73 12.48 -6.08 -13.67
C HIS A 73 12.26 -5.95 -12.16
N ALA A 74 12.62 -4.79 -11.63
CA ALA A 74 12.32 -4.35 -10.29
C ALA A 74 11.05 -3.50 -10.27
N ILE A 75 10.34 -3.52 -9.14
CA ILE A 75 9.15 -2.72 -8.88
C ILE A 75 9.46 -1.60 -7.89
N ARG A 76 8.84 -0.44 -8.11
CA ARG A 76 8.68 0.61 -7.11
C ARG A 76 7.21 0.94 -6.98
N VAL A 77 6.73 1.00 -5.74
CA VAL A 77 5.42 1.58 -5.45
C VAL A 77 5.56 3.11 -5.56
N GLU A 78 4.92 3.69 -6.56
CA GLU A 78 5.01 5.12 -6.87
C GLU A 78 4.04 5.93 -6.02
N SER A 79 2.77 5.53 -5.98
CA SER A 79 1.76 6.19 -5.14
C SER A 79 0.56 5.28 -4.91
N CYS A 80 -0.11 5.48 -3.78
CA CYS A 80 -1.33 4.75 -3.44
C CYS A 80 -2.29 5.70 -2.74
N TRP A 81 -3.58 5.59 -3.04
CA TRP A 81 -4.61 6.40 -2.40
C TRP A 81 -5.85 5.58 -2.08
N VAL A 82 -6.56 6.03 -1.04
CA VAL A 82 -7.87 5.52 -0.64
C VAL A 82 -8.95 6.58 -0.78
N GLY A 83 -10.19 6.16 -0.98
CA GLY A 83 -11.36 7.05 -1.02
C GLY A 83 -11.98 7.12 -2.41
N SER A 84 -11.95 8.29 -3.05
CA SER A 84 -12.60 8.49 -4.34
C SER A 84 -11.72 9.28 -5.30
N LYS A 85 -11.94 9.13 -6.61
CA LYS A 85 -11.18 9.87 -7.65
C LYS A 85 -11.14 11.39 -7.41
N TYR A 86 -12.23 11.97 -6.91
CA TYR A 86 -12.33 13.41 -6.66
C TYR A 86 -11.83 13.86 -5.28
N ASN A 87 -11.74 12.93 -4.33
CA ASN A 87 -11.25 13.18 -2.97
C ASN A 87 -10.37 12.00 -2.55
N PRO A 88 -9.14 11.90 -3.06
CA PRO A 88 -8.20 10.85 -2.70
C PRO A 88 -7.45 11.22 -1.42
N VAL A 89 -7.29 10.25 -0.52
CA VAL A 89 -6.37 10.34 0.61
C VAL A 89 -5.16 9.47 0.28
N TYR A 90 -4.01 10.11 0.08
CA TYR A 90 -2.79 9.39 -0.29
C TYR A 90 -2.23 8.63 0.92
N LEU A 91 -2.00 7.34 0.73
CA LEU A 91 -1.29 6.47 1.67
C LEU A 91 0.21 6.52 1.39
N ILE A 92 0.56 6.42 0.10
CA ILE A 92 1.94 6.51 -0.39
C ILE A 92 2.01 7.73 -1.31
N ASN A 93 2.94 8.63 -1.01
CA ASN A 93 3.20 9.83 -1.81
C ASN A 93 3.95 9.49 -3.11
N SER A 94 4.05 10.43 -4.05
CA SER A 94 4.76 10.29 -5.34
C SER A 94 6.25 9.93 -5.24
N ASN A 95 6.83 9.94 -4.04
CA ASN A 95 8.21 9.56 -3.83
C ASN A 95 8.33 8.08 -3.45
N GLY A 96 7.21 7.34 -3.41
CA GLY A 96 7.15 5.96 -2.95
C GLY A 96 7.31 5.79 -1.44
N CYS A 97 7.14 6.87 -0.67
CA CYS A 97 7.20 6.87 0.79
C CYS A 97 5.81 6.99 1.41
N SER A 98 5.66 6.57 2.67
CA SER A 98 4.42 6.82 3.39
C SER A 98 4.12 8.32 3.46
N ALA A 99 2.87 8.69 3.16
CA ALA A 99 2.38 10.05 3.36
C ALA A 99 2.11 10.35 4.84
N GLU A 100 1.73 9.34 5.62
CA GLU A 100 1.49 9.42 7.06
C GLU A 100 1.86 8.09 7.72
N ALA A 101 2.90 8.11 8.56
CA ALA A 101 3.45 6.92 9.19
C ALA A 101 2.47 6.25 10.17
N ALA A 102 1.53 7.02 10.74
CA ALA A 102 0.46 6.49 11.58
C ALA A 102 -0.54 5.63 10.78
N MET A 103 -0.69 5.88 9.48
CA MET A 103 -1.63 5.17 8.60
C MET A 103 -0.98 3.96 7.94
N ILE A 104 0.22 4.12 7.39
CA ILE A 104 0.92 3.05 6.68
C ILE A 104 2.43 3.24 6.81
N SER A 105 3.19 2.16 6.86
CA SER A 105 4.64 2.25 6.78
C SER A 105 5.14 2.54 5.36
N THR A 106 6.36 3.02 5.22
CA THR A 106 7.01 3.05 3.91
C THR A 106 7.18 1.63 3.36
N PRO A 107 6.85 1.36 2.08
CA PRO A 107 7.00 0.04 1.47
C PRO A 107 8.44 -0.48 1.60
N ARG A 108 8.57 -1.72 2.05
CA ARG A 108 9.83 -2.45 2.14
C ARG A 108 9.90 -3.48 1.02
N TYR A 109 10.99 -3.47 0.28
CA TYR A 109 11.19 -4.34 -0.87
C TYR A 109 11.96 -5.59 -0.47
N ASP A 110 11.69 -6.70 -1.17
CA ASP A 110 12.49 -7.90 -1.06
C ASP A 110 13.84 -7.75 -1.78
N HIS A 111 14.73 -8.73 -1.61
CA HIS A 111 16.07 -8.69 -2.21
C HIS A 111 16.05 -8.62 -3.74
N LYS A 112 15.02 -9.22 -4.38
CA LYS A 112 14.85 -9.18 -5.83
C LYS A 112 14.10 -7.93 -6.32
N MET A 113 13.59 -7.11 -5.41
CA MET A 113 12.74 -5.97 -5.70
C MET A 113 11.54 -6.32 -6.58
N GLN A 114 11.04 -7.55 -6.51
CA GLN A 114 9.83 -8.02 -7.19
C GLN A 114 8.61 -7.95 -6.27
N LYS A 115 8.85 -7.83 -4.96
CA LYS A 115 7.83 -7.76 -3.93
C LYS A 115 8.05 -6.54 -3.04
N ALA A 116 6.97 -5.84 -2.73
CA ALA A 116 6.97 -4.78 -1.73
C ALA A 116 5.90 -5.06 -0.67
N LEU A 117 6.24 -4.82 0.59
CA LEU A 117 5.36 -5.02 1.74
C LEU A 117 5.23 -3.74 2.54
N SER A 118 4.03 -3.44 3.01
CA SER A 118 3.81 -2.38 3.99
C SER A 118 2.77 -2.77 5.02
N LEU A 119 2.95 -2.31 6.25
CA LEU A 119 2.01 -2.53 7.35
C LEU A 119 1.35 -1.20 7.71
N GLY A 120 0.04 -1.22 7.90
CA GLY A 120 -0.71 -0.02 8.23
C GLY A 120 -2.03 -0.30 8.91
N TRP A 121 -2.71 0.78 9.27
CA TRP A 121 -4.08 0.82 9.74
C TRP A 121 -4.89 1.57 8.68
N LEU A 122 -5.93 0.94 8.13
CA LEU A 122 -6.86 1.63 7.24
C LEU A 122 -7.79 2.50 8.09
N THR A 123 -7.31 3.64 8.57
CA THR A 123 -8.04 4.55 9.48
C THR A 123 -8.94 5.55 8.75
N VAL A 124 -8.94 5.55 7.41
CA VAL A 124 -9.65 6.57 6.62
C VAL A 124 -11.13 6.22 6.50
N ARG A 125 -11.97 6.88 7.31
CA ARG A 125 -13.43 6.82 7.17
C ARG A 125 -13.94 7.96 6.30
N LYS A 126 -14.60 7.62 5.20
CA LYS A 126 -15.40 8.58 4.43
C LYS A 126 -16.86 8.46 4.85
N VAL A 127 -17.42 9.51 5.45
CA VAL A 127 -18.82 9.53 5.89
C VAL A 127 -19.74 9.40 4.66
N GLY A 128 -20.71 8.49 4.71
CA GLY A 128 -21.70 8.28 3.64
C GLY A 128 -21.29 7.33 2.51
N TYR A 129 -20.17 6.60 2.62
CA TYR A 129 -19.73 5.63 1.61
C TYR A 129 -19.72 4.20 2.17
N ALA A 130 -20.29 3.27 1.40
CA ALA A 130 -20.42 1.86 1.79
C ALA A 130 -19.14 1.03 1.56
N TYR A 131 -18.18 1.56 0.81
CA TYR A 131 -16.92 0.90 0.50
C TYR A 131 -15.77 1.90 0.38
N LEU A 132 -14.56 1.46 0.72
CA LEU A 132 -13.31 2.17 0.47
C LEU A 132 -12.69 1.66 -0.82
N ARG A 133 -12.49 2.55 -1.80
CA ARG A 133 -11.66 2.21 -2.97
C ARG A 133 -10.21 2.47 -2.65
N LEU A 134 -9.36 1.53 -3.04
CA LEU A 134 -7.92 1.60 -2.91
C LEU A 134 -7.31 1.44 -4.30
N LYS A 135 -6.51 2.42 -4.72
CA LYS A 135 -5.81 2.37 -6.01
C LYS A 135 -4.34 2.65 -5.80
N CYS A 136 -3.50 1.88 -6.48
CA CYS A 136 -2.06 2.02 -6.45
C CYS A 136 -1.47 2.12 -7.84
N ASN A 137 -0.37 2.85 -7.90
CA ASN A 137 0.46 3.09 -9.05
C ASN A 137 1.83 2.50 -8.74
N ILE A 138 2.36 1.69 -9.65
CA ILE A 138 3.71 1.12 -9.54
C ILE A 138 4.51 1.45 -10.79
N GLN A 139 5.82 1.57 -10.64
CA GLN A 139 6.76 1.74 -11.73
C GLN A 139 7.61 0.49 -11.86
N LEU A 140 7.68 -0.05 -13.07
CA LEU A 140 8.59 -1.10 -13.46
C LEU A 140 9.85 -0.50 -14.05
N CYS A 141 10.97 -1.11 -13.70
CA CYS A 141 12.26 -0.69 -14.17
C CYS A 141 13.16 -1.92 -14.39
N HIS A 142 13.97 -1.88 -15.43
CA HIS A 142 14.88 -2.97 -15.76
C HIS A 142 16.07 -2.97 -14.79
N VAL A 143 16.48 -4.13 -14.28
CA VAL A 143 17.54 -4.22 -13.25
C VAL A 143 18.90 -3.69 -13.71
N CYS A 144 19.16 -3.74 -15.03
CA CYS A 144 20.36 -3.18 -15.64
C CYS A 144 20.31 -1.66 -15.91
N ASP A 145 19.18 -1.00 -15.63
CA ASP A 145 19.08 0.46 -15.78
C ASP A 145 19.70 1.14 -14.55
N GLU A 146 20.68 2.03 -14.76
CA GLU A 146 21.37 2.73 -13.66
C GLU A 146 20.38 3.56 -12.81
N GLN A 147 19.29 4.05 -13.42
CA GLN A 147 18.25 4.81 -12.75
C GLN A 147 17.41 3.94 -11.79
N CYS A 148 17.36 2.63 -12.01
CA CYS A 148 16.62 1.69 -11.16
C CYS A 148 17.10 1.69 -9.71
N THR A 149 18.41 1.81 -9.54
CA THR A 149 19.08 1.80 -8.25
C THR A 149 18.81 3.06 -7.43
N LEU A 150 18.41 4.16 -8.10
CA LEU A 150 18.05 5.44 -7.47
C LEU A 150 16.55 5.52 -7.12
N ILE A 151 15.73 4.81 -7.90
CA ILE A 151 14.27 4.74 -7.78
C ILE A 151 13.87 3.93 -6.53
N THR A 152 14.58 2.86 -6.23
CA THR A 152 14.41 2.16 -4.96
C THR A 152 14.97 3.01 -3.84
N VAL A 153 14.06 3.66 -3.09
CA VAL A 153 14.39 4.45 -1.91
C VAL A 153 15.15 3.54 -0.97
N LYS A 154 16.49 3.54 -1.05
CA LYS A 154 17.35 3.00 0.00
C LYS A 154 16.85 3.70 1.23
N SER A 155 16.30 2.93 2.16
CA SER A 155 15.83 3.44 3.44
C SER A 155 16.97 4.26 4.03
N VAL A 156 16.91 5.58 3.85
CA VAL A 156 17.72 6.49 4.63
C VAL A 156 17.09 6.37 6.00
N PHE A 157 17.63 5.43 6.79
CA PHE A 157 17.55 5.45 8.22
C PHE A 157 18.11 6.82 8.64
N PHE A 158 17.25 7.85 8.66
CA PHE A 158 17.48 8.98 9.52
C PHE A 158 17.35 8.44 10.94
N PHE A 159 18.46 7.93 11.46
CA PHE A 159 18.71 7.89 12.88
C PHE A 159 18.53 9.33 13.36
N PHE A 160 17.33 9.68 13.84
CA PHE A 160 17.22 10.71 14.85
C PHE A 160 17.99 10.15 16.06
N ARG A 161 19.31 10.41 16.09
CA ARG A 161 20.02 10.50 17.35
C ARG A 161 19.33 11.63 18.11
N PHE A 162 18.38 11.25 18.97
CA PHE A 162 18.10 12.07 20.14
C PHE A 162 19.42 12.16 20.90
N PHE A 163 20.14 13.28 20.72
CA PHE A 163 21.07 13.73 21.74
C PHE A 163 20.20 14.03 22.95
N GLY A 164 20.20 13.08 23.90
CA GLY A 164 19.74 13.31 25.25
C GLY A 164 20.55 14.45 25.85
N ILE A 165 19.83 15.25 26.64
CA ILE A 165 20.26 16.36 27.49
C ILE A 165 21.57 16.04 28.23
#